data_AF-A0A1H7VCP5-F1
#
_entry.id   AF-A0A1H7VCP5-F1
#
_cell.length_a   1.000
_cell.length_b   1.000
_cell.length_c   1.000
_cell.angle_alpha   90.00
_cell.angle_beta   90.00
_cell.angle_gamma   90.00
#
_symmetry.space_group_name_H-M   'P 1'
#
loop_
_entity.id
_entity.type
_entity.pdbx_description
1 polymer ?
#
loop_
_entity_poly.entity_id
_entity_poly.type
_entity_poly.pdbx_seq_one_letter_code
_entity_poly.pdbx_strand_id
1 'polypeptide(L)'
;MTWNGEPGPRRPAGTPPARFLKAGLLALLTAIVLPAAASDWQRYGNARFQYWIDIPLSFSKIEEADNGDGGVSASPDGTAELRVWGSYPTASSLAAEAKQRQAFDQRDGWAISYQTQNKSGAIWSGAKENRILYARAIPACDRAVAHLRIEYDRERQKAFDPVISRLVKSFRSGDCRAR
;
A
#
# COMPACT_ATOMS: atom_id res chain seq x y z
N MET A 1 -28.32 73.78 17.57
CA MET A 1 -27.48 74.30 18.67
C MET A 1 -28.40 74.73 19.80
N THR A 2 -28.47 73.94 20.87
CA THR A 2 -28.13 74.28 22.27
C THR A 2 -28.67 73.15 23.15
N TRP A 3 -27.76 72.42 23.79
CA TRP A 3 -28.05 71.41 24.80
C TRP A 3 -27.63 72.01 26.14
N ASN A 4 -28.54 71.99 27.12
CA ASN A 4 -28.37 72.53 28.47
C ASN A 4 -27.83 71.44 29.41
N GLY A 5 -26.97 71.80 30.36
CA GLY A 5 -26.60 70.93 31.48
C GLY A 5 -25.46 71.48 32.34
N GLU A 6 -25.82 71.93 33.55
CA GLU A 6 -24.99 72.53 34.61
C GLU A 6 -23.94 71.61 35.29
N PRO A 7 -23.05 72.16 36.16
CA PRO A 7 -21.83 71.49 36.64
C PRO A 7 -21.84 71.06 38.14
N GLY A 8 -20.94 70.11 38.47
CA GLY A 8 -20.32 69.92 39.81
C GLY A 8 -20.42 68.49 40.38
N PRO A 9 -19.67 68.10 41.45
CA PRO A 9 -18.49 68.68 42.11
C PRO A 9 -17.29 67.69 42.25
N ARG A 10 -16.32 68.03 43.11
CA ARG A 10 -14.91 67.58 43.18
C ARG A 10 -14.59 66.40 44.15
N ARG A 11 -13.48 65.69 43.81
CA ARG A 11 -12.44 64.96 44.64
C ARG A 11 -12.78 63.56 45.22
N PRO A 12 -11.80 62.70 45.61
CA PRO A 12 -10.32 62.81 45.62
C PRO A 12 -9.55 61.62 44.97
N ALA A 13 -8.21 61.72 44.98
CA ALA A 13 -7.26 60.71 44.50
C ALA A 13 -7.20 59.44 45.37
N GLY A 14 -6.97 58.29 44.72
CA GLY A 14 -6.67 57.00 45.33
C GLY A 14 -5.74 56.18 44.42
N THR A 15 -4.71 55.62 45.04
CA THR A 15 -3.53 54.89 44.53
C THR A 15 -3.88 53.56 43.81
N PRO A 16 -3.02 53.00 42.93
CA PRO A 16 -3.38 51.93 41.99
C PRO A 16 -3.19 50.53 42.59
N PRO A 17 -3.76 49.47 41.98
CA PRO A 17 -2.88 48.33 41.67
C PRO A 17 -3.21 47.50 40.42
N ALA A 18 -2.19 46.71 40.07
CA ALA A 18 -2.22 45.39 39.44
C ALA A 18 -2.53 45.30 37.94
N ARG A 19 -1.44 45.23 37.17
CA ARG A 19 -1.37 44.59 35.85
C ARG A 19 -1.85 43.14 35.96
N PHE A 20 -2.99 42.83 35.36
CA PHE A 20 -3.37 41.45 35.07
C PHE A 20 -2.68 41.02 33.76
N LEU A 21 -1.64 40.20 33.88
CA LEU A 21 -1.10 39.45 32.75
C LEU A 21 -2.16 38.45 32.31
N LYS A 22 -2.71 38.64 31.10
CA LYS A 22 -3.53 37.62 30.43
C LYS A 22 -2.61 36.47 30.03
N ALA A 23 -2.65 35.38 30.78
CA ALA A 23 -2.05 34.12 30.37
C ALA A 23 -2.84 33.54 29.20
N GLY A 24 -2.32 33.67 27.98
CA GLY A 24 -2.84 33.01 26.79
C GLY A 24 -2.44 31.53 26.82
N LEU A 25 -3.42 30.64 26.93
CA LEU A 25 -3.23 29.19 26.89
C LEU A 25 -2.89 28.78 25.45
N LEU A 26 -1.62 28.52 25.17
CA LEU A 26 -1.15 27.98 23.90
C LEU A 26 -1.44 26.46 23.90
N ALA A 27 -2.52 26.04 23.25
CA ALA A 27 -2.84 24.62 23.07
C ALA A 27 -1.79 23.97 22.16
N LEU A 28 -0.88 23.21 22.75
CA LEU A 28 0.17 22.46 22.06
C LEU A 28 -0.47 21.22 21.41
N LEU A 29 -0.75 21.28 20.10
CA LEU A 29 -1.10 20.11 19.29
C LEU A 29 0.15 19.22 19.15
N THR A 30 0.35 18.30 20.09
CA THR A 30 1.34 17.23 19.96
C THR A 30 0.86 16.24 18.91
N ALA A 31 1.42 16.33 17.70
CA ALA A 31 1.28 15.28 16.70
C ALA A 31 1.91 14.00 17.26
N ILE A 32 1.08 12.97 17.50
CA ILE A 32 1.56 11.63 17.84
C ILE A 32 2.21 11.07 16.57
N VAL A 33 3.53 11.19 16.47
CA VAL A 33 4.31 10.48 15.46
C VAL A 33 4.46 9.05 15.95
N LEU A 34 3.57 8.16 15.50
CA LEU A 34 3.77 6.73 15.70
C LEU A 34 5.06 6.31 14.98
N PRO A 35 5.97 5.57 15.64
CA PRO A 35 7.15 5.06 14.97
C PRO A 35 6.69 4.15 13.82
N ALA A 36 7.14 4.44 12.60
CA ALA A 36 7.03 3.50 11.51
C ALA A 36 7.86 2.27 11.89
N ALA A 37 7.21 1.19 12.32
CA ALA A 37 7.88 -0.08 12.55
C ALA A 37 8.61 -0.41 11.25
N ALA A 38 9.95 -0.45 11.28
CA ALA A 38 10.73 -0.98 10.19
C ALA A 38 10.25 -2.42 9.99
N SER A 39 9.42 -2.64 8.99
CA SER A 39 8.95 -3.98 8.70
C SER A 39 10.18 -4.73 8.23
N ASP A 40 10.57 -5.76 8.98
CA ASP A 40 11.55 -6.75 8.54
C ASP A 40 10.94 -7.60 7.41
N TRP A 41 11.78 -8.15 6.54
CA TRP A 41 11.34 -8.89 5.35
C TRP A 41 12.13 -10.19 5.19
N GLN A 42 11.45 -11.24 4.75
CA GLN A 42 12.04 -12.53 4.45
C GLN A 42 11.98 -12.83 2.94
N ARG A 43 13.03 -13.49 2.43
CA ARG A 43 13.09 -13.97 1.06
C ARG A 43 12.22 -15.22 0.91
N TYR A 44 11.29 -15.20 -0.03
CA TYR A 44 10.66 -16.39 -0.59
C TYR A 44 11.23 -16.64 -2.00
N GLY A 45 11.41 -17.90 -2.36
CA GLY A 45 11.92 -18.28 -3.67
C GLY A 45 11.37 -19.63 -4.11
N ASN A 46 10.96 -19.70 -5.37
CA ASN A 46 10.51 -20.94 -6.00
C ASN A 46 11.59 -21.41 -6.97
N ALA A 47 12.28 -22.49 -6.63
CA ALA A 47 13.37 -23.04 -7.43
C ALA A 47 12.89 -23.70 -8.73
N ARG A 48 11.63 -24.15 -8.81
CA ARG A 48 11.10 -24.78 -10.03
C ARG A 48 10.92 -23.74 -11.14
N PHE A 49 10.38 -22.58 -10.81
CA PHE A 49 10.13 -21.50 -11.78
C PHE A 49 11.16 -20.38 -11.73
N GLN A 50 12.16 -20.48 -10.85
CA GLN A 50 13.26 -19.52 -10.71
C GLN A 50 12.73 -18.09 -10.54
N TYR A 51 11.93 -17.85 -9.51
CA TYR A 51 11.55 -16.50 -9.10
C TYR A 51 11.70 -16.30 -7.59
N TRP A 52 11.88 -15.04 -7.20
CA TRP A 52 12.07 -14.63 -5.81
C TRP A 52 11.29 -13.36 -5.50
N ILE A 53 10.90 -13.20 -4.24
CA ILE A 53 10.26 -12.01 -3.69
C ILE A 53 10.64 -11.87 -2.22
N ASP A 54 10.73 -10.63 -1.72
CA ASP A 54 10.78 -10.38 -0.29
C ASP A 54 9.35 -10.17 0.22
N ILE A 55 8.98 -10.83 1.32
CA ILE A 55 7.67 -10.76 1.96
C ILE A 55 7.83 -10.15 3.36
N PRO A 56 6.95 -9.25 3.82
CA PRO A 56 7.01 -8.72 5.18
C PRO A 56 7.01 -9.86 6.22
N LEU A 57 7.80 -9.76 7.29
CA LEU A 57 7.76 -10.72 8.39
C LEU A 57 6.43 -10.69 9.16
N SER A 58 5.68 -9.59 9.06
CA SER A 58 4.33 -9.52 9.61
C SER A 58 3.35 -10.40 8.84
N PHE A 59 3.58 -10.65 7.56
CA PHE A 59 2.76 -11.59 6.80
C PHE A 59 3.06 -13.03 7.25
N SER A 60 2.06 -13.91 7.14
CA SER A 60 2.28 -15.33 7.36
C SER A 60 3.37 -15.86 6.41
N LYS A 61 4.02 -16.96 6.77
CA LYS A 61 4.83 -17.69 5.79
C LYS A 61 3.96 -18.11 4.60
N ILE A 62 4.60 -18.27 3.44
CA ILE A 62 3.91 -18.78 2.26
C ILE A 62 3.48 -20.22 2.54
N GLU A 63 2.18 -20.45 2.48
CA GLU A 63 1.56 -21.77 2.39
C GLU A 63 1.63 -22.21 0.93
N GLU A 64 2.58 -23.10 0.63
CA GLU A 64 2.80 -23.65 -0.71
C GLU A 64 1.63 -24.52 -1.15
N ALA A 65 1.22 -24.37 -2.41
CA ALA A 65 0.26 -25.27 -3.04
C ALA A 65 0.90 -26.65 -3.30
N ASP A 66 0.07 -27.70 -3.29
CA ASP A 66 0.53 -29.08 -3.51
C ASP A 66 1.28 -29.30 -4.82
N ASN A 67 0.98 -28.49 -5.84
CA ASN A 67 1.66 -28.56 -7.13
C ASN A 67 3.05 -27.88 -7.12
N GLY A 68 3.42 -27.19 -6.05
CA GLY A 68 4.71 -26.51 -5.90
C GLY A 68 4.90 -25.32 -6.85
N ASP A 69 3.82 -24.78 -7.42
CA ASP A 69 3.90 -23.62 -8.30
C ASP A 69 4.09 -22.31 -7.54
N GLY A 70 3.86 -22.33 -6.23
CA GLY A 70 3.88 -21.18 -5.35
C GLY A 70 2.78 -21.28 -4.32
N GLY A 71 2.43 -20.16 -3.70
CA GLY A 71 1.52 -20.22 -2.56
C GLY A 71 0.92 -18.88 -2.15
N VAL A 72 0.30 -18.91 -0.97
CA VAL A 72 -0.49 -17.82 -0.40
C VAL A 72 0.11 -17.39 0.94
N SER A 73 0.02 -16.10 1.24
CA SER A 73 0.40 -15.51 2.51
C SER A 73 -0.61 -14.41 2.86
N ALA A 74 -0.87 -14.18 4.15
CA ALA A 74 -1.85 -13.20 4.60
C ALA A 74 -1.27 -12.21 5.62
N SER A 75 -1.81 -11.00 5.68
CA SER A 75 -1.50 -10.06 6.75
C SER A 75 -2.06 -10.57 8.10
N PRO A 76 -1.49 -10.14 9.25
CA PRO A 76 -1.95 -10.59 10.57
C PRO A 76 -3.43 -10.37 10.85
N ASP A 77 -3.99 -9.30 10.29
CA ASP A 77 -5.36 -8.86 10.45
C ASP A 77 -6.32 -9.46 9.40
N GLY A 78 -5.81 -10.30 8.48
CA GLY A 78 -6.61 -10.90 7.39
C GLY A 78 -7.09 -9.91 6.31
N THR A 79 -6.73 -8.64 6.41
CA THR A 79 -7.17 -7.59 5.48
C THR A 79 -6.42 -7.60 4.15
N ALA A 80 -5.36 -8.40 4.03
CA ALA A 80 -4.63 -8.60 2.80
C ALA A 80 -4.21 -10.06 2.58
N GLU A 81 -4.28 -10.47 1.32
CA GLU A 81 -3.85 -11.77 0.83
C GLU A 81 -2.86 -11.57 -0.32
N LEU A 82 -1.67 -12.15 -0.18
CA LEU A 82 -0.60 -12.18 -1.16
C LEU A 82 -0.54 -13.58 -1.78
N ARG A 83 -0.59 -13.66 -3.11
CA ARG A 83 -0.31 -14.89 -3.87
C ARG A 83 0.90 -14.68 -4.76
N VAL A 84 1.78 -15.66 -4.80
CA VAL A 84 2.92 -15.69 -5.73
C VAL A 84 3.05 -17.07 -6.34
N TRP A 85 3.17 -17.16 -7.66
CA TRP A 85 3.28 -18.44 -8.34
C TRP A 85 4.00 -18.33 -9.68
N GLY A 86 4.57 -19.44 -10.14
CA GLY A 86 5.08 -19.63 -11.48
C GLY A 86 4.09 -20.39 -12.36
N SER A 87 4.24 -20.27 -13.68
CA SER A 87 3.40 -20.98 -14.64
C SER A 87 4.12 -21.15 -15.97
N TYR A 88 3.73 -22.16 -16.75
CA TYR A 88 4.06 -22.29 -18.17
C TYR A 88 2.82 -21.96 -18.99
N PRO A 89 2.61 -20.68 -19.35
CA PRO A 89 1.38 -20.29 -20.03
C PRO A 89 1.33 -20.86 -21.46
N THR A 90 0.13 -21.22 -21.90
CA THR A 90 -0.15 -21.62 -23.29
C THR A 90 -0.35 -20.42 -24.21
N ALA A 91 -0.51 -19.22 -23.64
CA ALA A 91 -0.62 -17.99 -24.40
C ALA A 91 0.64 -17.71 -25.22
N SER A 92 0.46 -17.10 -26.39
CA SER A 92 1.55 -16.85 -27.35
C SER A 92 2.61 -15.85 -26.87
N SER A 93 2.32 -15.08 -25.82
CA SER A 93 3.23 -14.09 -25.24
C SER A 93 2.82 -13.74 -23.81
N LEU A 94 3.73 -13.10 -23.06
CA LEU A 94 3.41 -12.54 -21.74
C LEU A 94 2.28 -11.50 -21.79
N ALA A 95 2.20 -10.70 -22.86
CA ALA A 95 1.11 -9.75 -23.05
C ALA A 95 -0.24 -10.46 -23.21
N ALA A 96 -0.29 -11.54 -24.00
CA ALA A 96 -1.48 -12.35 -24.16
C ALA A 96 -1.89 -13.05 -22.85
N GLU A 97 -0.92 -13.60 -22.11
CA GLU A 97 -1.13 -14.19 -20.77
C GLU A 97 -1.71 -13.17 -19.80
N ALA A 98 -1.12 -11.97 -19.71
CA ALA A 98 -1.60 -10.91 -18.84
C ALA A 98 -3.03 -10.47 -19.20
N LYS A 99 -3.33 -10.32 -20.49
CA LYS A 99 -4.68 -9.98 -20.98
C LYS A 99 -5.70 -11.07 -20.63
N GLN A 100 -5.32 -12.34 -20.74
CA GLN A 100 -6.18 -13.46 -20.35
C GLN A 100 -6.46 -13.45 -18.84
N ARG A 101 -5.45 -13.16 -18.00
CA ARG A 101 -5.62 -13.02 -16.54
C ARG A 101 -6.49 -11.84 -16.15
N GLN A 102 -6.30 -10.68 -16.77
CA GLN A 102 -7.18 -9.53 -16.60
C GLN A 102 -8.63 -9.87 -16.96
N ALA A 103 -8.85 -10.65 -18.03
CA ALA A 103 -10.19 -11.09 -18.40
C ALA A 103 -10.81 -12.07 -17.39
N PHE A 104 -10.02 -12.92 -16.72
CA PHE A 104 -10.51 -13.70 -15.57
C PHE A 104 -10.90 -12.78 -14.41
N ASP A 105 -10.05 -11.81 -14.05
CA ASP A 105 -10.35 -10.86 -12.99
C ASP A 105 -11.63 -10.05 -13.27
N GLN A 106 -11.82 -9.59 -14.50
CA GLN A 106 -13.04 -8.89 -14.89
C GLN A 106 -14.29 -9.76 -14.78
N ARG A 107 -14.20 -11.06 -15.14
CA ARG A 107 -15.30 -12.01 -14.93
C ARG A 107 -15.60 -12.24 -13.46
N ASP A 108 -14.59 -12.17 -12.60
CA ASP A 108 -14.72 -12.29 -11.14
C ASP A 108 -15.18 -10.97 -10.47
N GLY A 109 -15.57 -9.97 -11.27
CA GLY A 109 -16.16 -8.71 -10.83
C GLY A 109 -15.17 -7.58 -10.55
N TRP A 110 -13.89 -7.73 -10.90
CA TRP A 110 -12.89 -6.68 -10.72
C TRP A 110 -13.01 -5.60 -11.81
N ALA A 111 -13.25 -4.36 -11.39
CA ALA A 111 -13.15 -3.20 -12.26
C ALA A 111 -11.68 -2.81 -12.44
N ILE A 112 -11.05 -3.30 -13.51
CA ILE A 112 -9.65 -2.97 -13.84
C ILE A 112 -9.56 -1.52 -14.32
N SER A 113 -8.86 -0.69 -13.57
CA SER A 113 -8.72 0.76 -13.81
C SER A 113 -7.29 1.19 -14.14
N TYR A 114 -6.32 0.31 -13.95
CA TYR A 114 -4.93 0.54 -14.31
C TYR A 114 -4.35 -0.70 -14.98
N GLN A 115 -3.64 -0.51 -16.09
CA GLN A 115 -2.89 -1.56 -16.76
C GLN A 115 -1.69 -0.96 -17.51
N THR A 116 -0.57 -1.66 -17.48
CA THR A 116 0.60 -1.33 -18.30
C THR A 116 1.36 -2.60 -18.66
N GLN A 117 2.04 -2.59 -19.80
CA GLN A 117 2.89 -3.69 -20.23
C GLN A 117 4.12 -3.18 -20.99
N ASN A 118 5.24 -3.87 -20.82
CA ASN A 118 6.45 -3.70 -21.61
C ASN A 118 7.27 -5.00 -21.60
N LYS A 119 8.52 -4.96 -22.09
CA LYS A 119 9.40 -6.13 -22.13
C LYS A 119 9.72 -6.73 -20.75
N SER A 120 9.66 -5.92 -19.70
CA SER A 120 9.97 -6.32 -18.32
C SER A 120 8.76 -6.93 -17.59
N GLY A 121 7.57 -6.91 -18.18
CA GLY A 121 6.38 -7.51 -17.58
C GLY A 121 5.09 -6.76 -17.88
N ALA A 122 4.02 -7.20 -17.21
CA ALA A 122 2.71 -6.57 -17.21
C ALA A 122 2.26 -6.32 -15.77
N ILE A 123 1.55 -5.22 -15.56
CA ILE A 123 0.96 -4.83 -14.27
C ILE A 123 -0.49 -4.44 -14.54
N TRP A 124 -1.39 -4.83 -13.64
CA TRP A 124 -2.75 -4.31 -13.62
C TRP A 124 -3.26 -4.15 -12.20
N SER A 125 -4.20 -3.24 -12.03
CA SER A 125 -4.88 -3.02 -10.77
C SER A 125 -6.34 -2.68 -11.02
N GLY A 126 -7.18 -3.10 -10.09
CA GLY A 126 -8.61 -2.84 -10.13
C GLY A 126 -9.21 -2.90 -8.74
N ALA A 127 -10.52 -2.69 -8.67
CA ALA A 127 -11.23 -2.74 -7.42
C ALA A 127 -12.53 -3.53 -7.55
N LYS A 128 -12.94 -4.15 -6.44
CA LYS A 128 -14.20 -4.88 -6.30
C LYS A 128 -14.72 -4.62 -4.90
N GLU A 129 -15.89 -4.01 -4.77
CA GLU A 129 -16.45 -3.61 -3.48
C GLU A 129 -15.42 -2.81 -2.62
N ASN A 130 -15.14 -3.29 -1.40
CA ASN A 130 -14.17 -2.72 -0.48
C ASN A 130 -12.73 -3.28 -0.67
N ARG A 131 -12.44 -3.94 -1.79
CA ARG A 131 -11.13 -4.55 -2.06
C ARG A 131 -10.43 -3.90 -3.24
N ILE A 132 -9.10 -3.85 -3.17
CA ILE A 132 -8.20 -3.49 -4.26
C ILE A 132 -7.38 -4.71 -4.64
N LEU A 133 -7.21 -4.91 -5.94
CA LEU A 133 -6.31 -5.87 -6.55
C LEU A 133 -5.10 -5.14 -7.13
N TYR A 134 -3.90 -5.61 -6.84
CA TYR A 134 -2.69 -5.32 -7.61
C TYR A 134 -2.11 -6.64 -8.11
N ALA A 135 -1.80 -6.73 -9.40
CA ALA A 135 -1.18 -7.91 -9.98
C ALA A 135 -0.05 -7.53 -10.94
N ARG A 136 0.98 -8.38 -10.96
CA ARG A 136 2.17 -8.25 -11.80
C ARG A 136 2.60 -9.60 -12.33
N ALA A 137 2.90 -9.66 -13.62
CA ALA A 137 3.49 -10.81 -14.30
C ALA A 137 4.86 -10.42 -14.89
N ILE A 138 5.88 -11.24 -14.68
CA ILE A 138 7.22 -11.05 -15.25
C ILE A 138 7.69 -12.32 -15.97
N PRO A 139 8.50 -12.21 -17.04
CA PRO A 139 9.17 -13.36 -17.61
C PRO A 139 10.04 -14.07 -16.57
N ALA A 140 10.07 -15.39 -16.60
CA ALA A 140 10.96 -16.24 -15.80
C ALA A 140 11.69 -17.25 -16.71
N CYS A 141 12.49 -18.15 -16.13
CA CYS A 141 13.30 -19.10 -16.92
C CYS A 141 12.43 -20.09 -17.71
N ASP A 142 12.99 -20.67 -18.77
CA ASP A 142 12.36 -21.74 -19.56
C ASP A 142 10.95 -21.39 -20.09
N ARG A 143 10.76 -20.13 -20.49
CA ARG A 143 9.47 -19.54 -20.93
C ARG A 143 8.39 -19.52 -19.85
N ALA A 144 8.76 -19.75 -18.59
CA ALA A 144 7.84 -19.56 -17.49
C ALA A 144 7.46 -18.08 -17.31
N VAL A 145 6.36 -17.86 -16.62
CA VAL A 145 5.93 -16.55 -16.14
C VAL A 145 5.72 -16.64 -14.65
N ALA A 146 6.37 -15.74 -13.91
CA ALA A 146 6.14 -15.55 -12.49
C ALA A 146 5.10 -14.46 -12.27
N HIS A 147 4.20 -14.71 -11.32
CA HIS A 147 3.10 -13.84 -10.98
C HIS A 147 3.15 -13.45 -9.51
N LEU A 148 2.78 -12.20 -9.28
CA LEU A 148 2.52 -11.60 -7.98
C LEU A 148 1.10 -11.05 -8.01
N ARG A 149 0.27 -11.42 -7.04
CA ARG A 149 -1.06 -10.86 -6.81
C ARG A 149 -1.20 -10.48 -5.35
N ILE A 150 -1.65 -9.28 -5.06
CA ILE A 150 -2.06 -8.89 -3.71
C ILE A 150 -3.45 -8.27 -3.77
N GLU A 151 -4.32 -8.78 -2.90
CA GLU A 151 -5.64 -8.21 -2.65
C GLU A 151 -5.67 -7.66 -1.23
N TYR A 152 -6.23 -6.47 -1.05
CA TYR A 152 -6.28 -5.82 0.26
C TYR A 152 -7.47 -4.86 0.38
N ASP A 153 -7.83 -4.52 1.61
CA ASP A 153 -8.94 -3.61 1.87
C ASP A 153 -8.64 -2.19 1.39
N ARG A 154 -9.62 -1.58 0.71
CA ARG A 154 -9.51 -0.27 0.06
C ARG A 154 -9.14 0.84 1.04
N GLU A 155 -9.69 0.79 2.26
CA GLU A 155 -9.38 1.74 3.34
C GLU A 155 -7.90 1.75 3.74
N ARG A 156 -7.18 0.64 3.48
CA ARG A 156 -5.77 0.48 3.81
C ARG A 156 -4.84 0.87 2.66
N GLN A 157 -5.33 1.43 1.56
CA GLN A 157 -4.52 1.77 0.38
C GLN A 157 -3.23 2.52 0.72
N LYS A 158 -3.33 3.61 1.48
CA LYS A 158 -2.16 4.41 1.88
C LYS A 158 -1.14 3.61 2.72
N ALA A 159 -1.62 2.66 3.53
CA ALA A 159 -0.75 1.80 4.33
C ALA A 159 -0.08 0.71 3.48
N PHE A 160 -0.72 0.28 2.38
CA PHE A 160 -0.17 -0.73 1.47
C PHE A 160 0.74 -0.16 0.39
N ASP A 161 0.66 1.13 0.05
CA ASP A 161 1.55 1.76 -0.93
C ASP A 161 3.05 1.42 -0.72
N PRO A 162 3.65 1.56 0.48
CA PRO A 162 5.05 1.18 0.71
C PRO A 162 5.28 -0.35 0.68
N VAL A 163 4.29 -1.15 1.08
CA VAL A 163 4.38 -2.62 1.04
C VAL A 163 4.42 -3.11 -0.40
N ILE A 164 3.48 -2.65 -1.23
CA ILE A 164 3.42 -2.97 -2.66
C ILE A 164 4.70 -2.52 -3.35
N SER A 165 5.17 -1.31 -3.08
CA SER A 165 6.43 -0.81 -3.65
C SER A 165 7.61 -1.75 -3.39
N ARG A 166 7.74 -2.29 -2.17
CA ARG A 166 8.84 -3.22 -1.82
C ARG A 166 8.61 -4.65 -2.33
N LEU A 167 7.37 -5.15 -2.37
CA LEU A 167 7.02 -6.40 -3.05
C LEU A 167 7.44 -6.34 -4.53
N VAL A 168 7.03 -5.28 -5.22
CA VAL A 168 7.30 -5.03 -6.65
C VAL A 168 8.80 -4.85 -6.92
N LYS A 169 9.54 -4.18 -6.02
CA LYS A 169 10.99 -3.98 -6.14
C LYS A 169 11.78 -5.28 -5.95
N SER A 170 11.34 -6.14 -5.03
CA SER A 170 12.02 -7.40 -4.73
C SER A 170 11.63 -8.55 -5.67
N PHE A 171 10.46 -8.46 -6.31
CA PHE A 171 9.95 -9.48 -7.22
C PHE A 171 10.76 -9.56 -8.51
N ARG A 172 11.47 -10.67 -8.70
CA ARG A 172 12.40 -10.89 -9.81
C ARG A 172 12.47 -12.35 -10.23
N SER A 173 12.81 -12.56 -11.50
CA SER A 173 13.27 -13.86 -11.99
C SER A 173 14.71 -14.13 -11.56
N GLY A 174 15.12 -15.38 -11.69
CA GLY A 174 16.51 -15.79 -11.54
C GLY A 174 17.35 -15.48 -12.77
N ASP A 175 18.64 -15.74 -12.62
CA ASP A 175 19.61 -15.65 -13.72
C ASP A 175 19.47 -16.88 -14.62
N CYS A 176 18.60 -16.76 -15.62
CA CYS A 176 18.48 -17.74 -16.68
C CYS A 176 19.64 -17.54 -17.65
N ARG A 177 20.79 -18.19 -17.40
CA ARG A 177 21.81 -18.29 -18.46
C ARG A 177 21.17 -19.05 -19.63
N ALA A 178 21.17 -18.44 -20.81
CA ALA A 178 20.84 -19.15 -22.03
C ALA A 178 21.80 -20.34 -22.13
N ARG A 179 21.26 -21.56 -22.03
CA ARG A 179 21.99 -22.76 -22.42
C ARG A 179 21.90 -22.93 -23.92
#